data_AF-A0A382VPR7-F1
#
_entry.id   AF-A0A382VPR7-F1
#
_cell.length_a   1.000
_cell.length_b   1.000
_cell.length_c   1.000
_cell.angle_alpha   90.00
_cell.angle_beta   90.00
_cell.angle_gamma   90.00
#
_symmetry.space_group_name_H-M   'P 1'
#
loop_
_entity.id
_entity.type
_entity.pdbx_description
1 polymer ?
#
loop_
_entity_poly.entity_id
_entity_poly.type
_entity_poly.pdbx_seq_one_letter_code
_entity_poly.pdbx_strand_id
1 'polypeptide(L)' 'VLAVTSTGRILAFCEGRRDSRSDSGQIDLLLRHSDDEGVTWSDVLVVATEPEMTSGNPCPVVDRTTGRILLPF' A
#
# COMPACT_ATOMS: atom_id res chain seq x y z
N VAL A 1 6.11 -0.30 -2.88
CA VAL A 1 6.02 -1.56 -3.68
C VAL A 1 4.81 -1.49 -4.60
N LEU A 2 4.84 -2.20 -5.74
CA LEU A 2 3.72 -2.30 -6.67
C LEU A 2 3.15 -3.72 -6.70
N ALA A 3 1.84 -3.84 -6.87
CA ALA A 3 1.17 -5.10 -7.20
C ALA A 3 0.10 -4.86 -8.27
N VAL A 4 -0.18 -5.87 -9.10
CA VAL A 4 -1.24 -5.82 -10.11
C VAL A 4 -2.27 -6.88 -9.77
N THR A 5 -3.53 -6.49 -9.61
CA THR A 5 -4.62 -7.42 -9.27
C THR A 5 -4.93 -8.36 -10.45
N SER A 6 -5.76 -9.37 -10.20
CA SER A 6 -6.27 -10.23 -11.28
C SER A 6 -7.10 -9.49 -12.34
N THR A 7 -7.63 -8.31 -12.02
CA THR A 7 -8.41 -7.46 -12.93
C THR A 7 -7.56 -6.43 -13.68
N GLY A 8 -6.24 -6.38 -13.45
CA GLY A 8 -5.35 -5.40 -14.06
C GLY A 8 -5.22 -4.06 -13.33
N ARG A 9 -5.95 -3.85 -12.23
CA ARG A 9 -5.77 -2.66 -11.36
C ARG A 9 -4.37 -2.67 -10.77
N ILE A 10 -3.68 -1.53 -10.86
CA ILE A 10 -2.37 -1.32 -10.26
C ILE A 10 -2.56 -0.81 -8.84
N LEU A 11 -1.84 -1.38 -7.88
CA LEU A 11 -1.80 -0.97 -6.49
C LEU A 11 -0.38 -0.51 -6.15
N ALA A 12 -0.25 0.71 -5.63
CA ALA A 12 1.02 1.28 -5.20
C ALA A 12 1.00 1.56 -3.70
N PHE A 13 1.84 0.83 -2.96
CA PHE A 13 1.95 0.95 -1.51
C PHE A 13 3.24 1.67 -1.11
N CYS A 14 3.18 2.47 -0.05
CA CYS A 14 4.35 3.09 0.56
C CYS A 14 4.16 3.34 2.07
N GLU A 15 5.28 3.67 2.73
CA GLU A 15 5.30 4.16 4.11
C GLU A 15 5.02 5.66 4.14
N GLY A 16 3.96 6.05 4.83
CA GLY A 16 3.65 7.42 5.22
C GLY A 16 4.39 7.80 6.49
N ARG A 17 5.63 8.23 6.37
CA ARG A 17 6.45 8.71 7.49
C ARG A 17 6.04 10.13 7.85
N ARG A 18 5.27 10.30 8.93
CA ARG A 18 4.57 11.54 9.27
C ARG A 18 5.52 12.68 9.67
N ASP A 19 6.34 12.42 10.67
CA ASP A 19 7.06 13.48 11.38
C ASP A 19 8.53 13.61 10.96
N SER A 20 9.09 12.56 10.35
CA SER A 20 10.49 12.54 9.93
C SER A 20 10.74 11.57 8.78
N ARG A 21 11.97 11.56 8.27
CA ARG A 21 12.43 10.57 7.29
C ARG A 21 12.94 9.27 7.95
N SER A 22 12.87 9.15 9.28
CA SER A 22 13.33 7.97 10.03
C SER A 22 12.56 6.71 9.64
N ASP A 23 13.17 5.55 9.84
CA ASP A 23 12.52 4.24 9.73
C ASP A 23 11.70 3.88 11.00
N SER A 24 11.59 4.82 11.95
CA SER A 24 10.94 4.65 13.24
C SER A 24 10.02 5.83 13.58
N GLY A 25 9.13 5.59 14.55
CA GLY A 25 8.05 6.52 14.93
C GLY A 25 6.73 6.11 14.31
N GLN A 26 5.77 7.03 14.29
CA GLN A 26 4.46 6.76 13.69
C GLN A 26 4.56 6.73 12.16
N ILE A 27 4.41 5.54 11.59
CA ILE A 27 4.47 5.30 10.15
C ILE A 27 3.20 4.56 9.75
N ASP A 28 2.46 5.15 8.82
CA ASP A 28 1.25 4.56 8.27
C ASP A 28 1.56 3.82 6.95
N LEU A 29 0.81 2.78 6.64
CA LEU A 29 0.81 2.22 5.29
C LEU A 29 -0.22 2.94 4.43
N LEU A 30 0.26 3.43 3.29
CA LEU A 30 -0.54 4.15 2.32
C LEU A 30 -0.71 3.34 1.04
N LEU A 31 -1.82 3.57 0.35
CA LEU A 31 -2.14 2.98 -0.94
C LEU A 31 -2.68 4.06 -1.89
N ARG A 32 -2.24 3.99 -3.15
CA ARG A 32 -2.99 4.53 -4.30
C ARG A 32 -3.23 3.43 -5.31
N HIS A 33 -4.31 3.53 -6.07
CA HIS A 33 -4.57 2.60 -7.17
C HIS A 33 -4.80 3.31 -8.49
N SER A 34 -4.57 2.59 -9.59
CA SER A 34 -4.89 3.01 -10.95
C SER A 34 -5.68 1.91 -11.66
N ASP A 35 -6.71 2.33 -12.40
CA ASP A 35 -7.55 1.47 -13.23
C ASP A 35 -7.29 1.66 -14.74
N ASP A 36 -6.33 2.52 -15.09
CA ASP A 36 -6.03 2.97 -16.45
C ASP A 36 -4.52 2.90 -16.74
N GLU A 37 -3.91 1.76 -16.39
CA GLU A 37 -2.50 1.46 -16.68
C GLU A 37 -1.49 2.47 -16.11
N GLY A 38 -1.87 3.17 -15.03
CA GLY A 38 -1.02 4.13 -14.32
C GLY A 38 -1.13 5.56 -14.83
N VAL A 39 -2.06 5.86 -15.74
CA VAL A 39 -2.30 7.21 -16.28
C VAL A 39 -2.89 8.13 -15.22
N THR A 40 -3.94 7.69 -14.53
CA THR A 40 -4.52 8.38 -13.39
C THR A 40 -4.48 7.51 -12.14
N TRP A 41 -4.57 8.17 -10.98
CA TRP A 41 -4.39 7.52 -9.69
C TRP A 41 -5.44 8.05 -8.72
N SER A 42 -5.97 7.15 -7.90
CA SER A 42 -6.88 7.50 -6.80
C SER A 42 -6.27 8.52 -5.84
N ASP A 43 -7.10 9.08 -4.96
CA ASP A 43 -6.62 9.70 -3.74
C ASP A 43 -5.86 8.68 -2.86
N VAL A 44 -5.08 9.20 -1.90
CA VAL A 44 -4.35 8.38 -0.94
C VAL A 44 -5.33 7.72 0.03
N LEU A 45 -5.14 6.42 0.25
CA LEU A 45 -5.84 5.62 1.24
C LEU A 45 -4.87 5.18 2.33
N VAL A 46 -5.30 5.21 3.60
CA VAL A 46 -4.55 4.62 4.72
C VAL A 46 -5.02 3.17 4.87
N VAL A 47 -4.13 2.20 4.65
CA VAL A 47 -4.46 0.77 4.74
C VAL A 47 -4.12 0.16 6.10
N ALA A 48 -3.13 0.72 6.81
CA ALA A 48 -2.83 0.39 8.19
C ALA A 48 -2.27 1.63 8.91
N THR A 49 -2.73 1.86 10.13
CA THR A 49 -2.22 2.89 11.02
C THR A 49 -2.39 2.41 12.45
N GLU A 50 -1.41 2.70 13.29
CA GLU A 50 -1.46 2.44 14.72
C GLU A 50 -0.68 3.57 15.41
N PRO A 51 -1.27 4.30 16.39
CA PRO A 51 -0.60 5.38 17.08
C PRO A 51 0.76 4.98 17.65
N GLU A 52 1.75 5.86 17.46
CA GLU A 52 3.14 5.68 17.95
C GLU A 52 3.89 4.46 17.39
N MET A 53 3.25 3.62 16.56
CA MET A 53 3.83 2.41 15.99
C MET A 53 4.25 2.59 14.53
N THR A 54 5.15 1.72 14.08
CA THR A 54 5.57 1.63 12.69
C THR A 54 4.80 0.53 11.98
N SER A 55 3.91 0.89 11.05
CA SER A 55 3.35 -0.02 10.04
C SER A 55 4.13 0.16 8.74
N GLY A 56 5.04 -0.77 8.43
CA GLY A 56 6.05 -0.58 7.39
C GLY A 56 6.20 -1.76 6.44
N ASN A 57 7.25 -1.76 5.61
CA ASN A 57 7.65 -2.92 4.81
C ASN A 57 6.52 -3.65 4.04
N PRO A 58 5.66 -2.93 3.27
CA PRO A 58 4.53 -3.56 2.60
C PRO A 58 5.00 -4.66 1.62
N CYS A 59 4.42 -5.85 1.74
CA CYS A 59 4.78 -7.02 0.93
C CYS A 59 3.54 -7.71 0.32
N PRO A 60 2.82 -7.06 -0.60
CA PRO A 60 1.56 -7.57 -1.13
C PRO A 60 1.74 -8.86 -1.93
N VAL A 61 0.85 -9.82 -1.70
CA VAL A 61 0.70 -11.06 -2.46
C VAL A 61 -0.70 -11.11 -3.05
N VAL A 62 -0.79 -11.27 -4.37
CA VAL A 62 -2.07 -11.41 -5.07
C VAL A 62 -2.32 -12.88 -5.34
N ASP A 63 -3.35 -13.44 -4.73
CA ASP A 63 -3.88 -14.74 -5.12
C ASP A 63 -4.67 -14.57 -6.42
N ARG A 64 -4.11 -15.03 -7.54
CA ARG A 64 -4.73 -14.89 -8.86
C ARG A 64 -5.94 -15.80 -9.06
N THR A 65 -6.09 -16.85 -8.26
CA THR A 65 -7.24 -17.77 -8.35
C THR A 65 -8.47 -17.14 -7.72
N THR A 66 -8.31 -16.51 -6.56
CA THR A 66 -9.45 -15.93 -5.80
C THR A 66 -9.59 -14.42 -5.97
N GLY A 67 -8.56 -13.74 -6.47
CA GLY A 67 -8.49 -12.27 -6.53
C GLY A 67 -8.19 -11.61 -5.18
N ARG A 68 -7.97 -12.37 -4.11
CA ARG A 68 -7.62 -11.81 -2.80
C ARG A 68 -6.22 -11.21 -2.81
N ILE A 69 -6.06 -10.11 -2.08
CA ILE A 69 -4.78 -9.47 -1.83
C ILE A 69 -4.45 -9.66 -0.36
N LEU A 70 -3.37 -10.38 -0.09
CA LEU A 70 -2.79 -10.51 1.24
C LEU A 70 -1.70 -9.46 1.37
N LEU A 71 -1.74 -8.67 2.44
CA LEU A 71 -0.71 -7.66 2.71
C LEU A 71 -0.07 -7.94 4.07
N PRO A 72 0.99 -8.76 4.12
CA PRO A 72 1.99 -8.72 5.18
C PRO A 72 2.70 -7.36 5.23
N PHE A 73 2.96 -6.88 6.43
CA PHE A 73 3.67 -5.63 6.74
C PHE A 73 4.23 -5.64 8.16
#